data_AF-A0A840PX85-F1
#
_entry.id   AF-A0A840PX85-F1
#
_cell.length_a   1.000
_cell.length_b   1.000
_cell.length_c   1.000
_cell.angle_alpha   90.00
_cell.angle_beta   90.00
_cell.angle_gamma   90.00
#
_symmetry.space_group_name_H-M   'P 1'
#
loop_
_entity.id
_entity.type
_entity.pdbx_description
1 polymer ?
#
loop_
_entity_poly.entity_id
_entity_poly.type
_entity_poly.pdbx_seq_one_letter_code
_entity_poly.pdbx_strand_id
1 'polypeptide(L)'
;MQGKISQLWTLMNRSQLAKGQFIFLFFFSIVEVAVGLAVPLLTMKLIDQISSSGFSFTSLLPVIAVLVVQAILSAVTFYMMRRVGEGAVMNLRTEVWEHMLHLRCP
;
A
#
# COMPACT_ATOMS: atom_id res chain seq x y z
N MET A 1 12.15 13.76 -28.29
CA MET A 1 12.28 12.99 -27.01
C MET A 1 10.93 12.50 -26.44
N GLN A 2 9.80 12.58 -27.16
CA GLN A 2 8.46 12.22 -26.65
C GLN A 2 8.10 10.71 -26.75
N GLY A 3 8.98 9.86 -27.29
CA GLY A 3 8.68 8.43 -27.53
C GLY A 3 9.03 7.46 -26.40
N LYS A 4 9.86 7.83 -25.42
CA LYS A 4 10.41 6.88 -24.43
C LYS A 4 9.42 6.44 -23.34
N ILE A 5 8.54 7.33 -22.88
CA ILE A 5 7.61 7.05 -21.76
C ILE A 5 6.45 6.17 -22.22
N SER A 6 5.97 6.36 -23.46
CA SER A 6 4.92 5.53 -24.08
C SER A 6 5.37 4.07 -24.23
N GLN A 7 6.64 3.84 -24.55
CA GLN A 7 7.22 2.49 -24.62
C GLN A 7 7.30 1.82 -23.24
N LEU A 8 7.70 2.56 -22.20
CA LEU A 8 7.70 2.06 -20.82
C LEU A 8 6.28 1.70 -20.35
N TRP A 9 5.28 2.50 -20.72
CA TRP A 9 3.88 2.21 -20.41
C TRP A 9 3.38 0.95 -21.11
N THR A 10 3.82 0.72 -22.36
CA THR A 10 3.45 -0.45 -23.15
C THR A 10 4.04 -1.74 -22.55
N LEU A 11 5.28 -1.69 -22.04
CA LEU A 11 5.93 -2.81 -21.34
C LEU A 11 5.27 -3.09 -19.98
N MET A 12 4.96 -2.04 -19.21
CA MET A 12 4.26 -2.18 -17.93
C MET A 12 2.86 -2.78 -18.10
N ASN A 13 2.13 -2.41 -19.16
CA ASN A 13 0.79 -2.94 -19.45
C ASN A 13 0.80 -4.38 -20.01
N ARG A 14 1.96 -4.88 -20.46
CA ARG A 14 2.17 -6.30 -20.84
C ARG A 14 2.59 -7.18 -19.67
N SER A 15 3.15 -6.59 -18.61
CA SER A 15 3.38 -7.32 -17.38
C SER A 15 2.02 -7.82 -16.87
N GLN A 16 1.84 -9.14 -16.80
CA GLN A 16 0.63 -9.80 -16.32
C GLN A 16 0.50 -9.63 -14.79
N LEU A 17 0.58 -8.40 -14.32
CA LEU A 17 0.20 -8.05 -12.96
C LEU A 17 -1.20 -8.62 -12.77
N ALA A 18 -1.33 -9.51 -11.79
CA ALA A 18 -2.59 -10.15 -11.47
C ALA A 18 -3.62 -9.05 -11.19
N LYS A 19 -4.41 -8.71 -12.22
CA LYS A 19 -5.26 -7.51 -12.25
C LYS A 19 -6.20 -7.48 -11.03
N GLY A 20 -6.62 -8.66 -10.57
CA GLY A 20 -7.42 -8.81 -9.35
C GLY A 20 -6.71 -8.42 -8.05
N GLN A 21 -5.42 -8.75 -7.89
CA GLN A 21 -4.66 -8.39 -6.67
C GLN A 21 -4.43 -6.88 -6.58
N PHE A 22 -4.18 -6.23 -7.72
CA PHE A 22 -3.96 -4.80 -7.77
C PHE A 22 -5.24 -4.02 -7.44
N ILE A 23 -6.39 -4.44 -7.98
CA ILE A 23 -7.70 -3.84 -7.68
C ILE A 23 -8.04 -4.01 -6.21
N PHE A 24 -7.86 -5.22 -5.66
CA PHE A 24 -8.10 -5.47 -4.24
C PHE A 24 -7.23 -4.57 -3.35
N LEU A 25 -5.94 -4.45 -3.67
CA LEU A 25 -5.01 -3.59 -2.95
C LEU A 25 -5.37 -2.11 -3.04
N PHE A 26 -5.85 -1.65 -4.19
CA PHE A 26 -6.29 -0.27 -4.37
C PHE A 26 -7.45 0.08 -3.43
N PHE A 27 -8.49 -0.76 -3.39
CA PHE A 27 -9.61 -0.56 -2.47
C PHE A 27 -9.19 -0.69 -1.00
N PHE A 28 -8.34 -1.67 -0.69
CA PHE A 28 -7.80 -1.85 0.65
C PHE A 28 -7.01 -0.63 1.12
N SER A 29 -6.22 -0.01 0.24
CA SER A 29 -5.46 1.20 0.53
C SER A 29 -6.35 2.40 0.84
N ILE A 30 -7.48 2.57 0.14
CA ILE A 30 -8.44 3.64 0.45
C ILE A 30 -9.01 3.48 1.86
N VAL A 31 -9.35 2.24 2.24
CA VAL A 31 -9.84 1.93 3.59
C VAL A 31 -8.76 2.20 4.63
N GLU A 32 -7.51 1.80 4.37
CA GLU A 32 -6.37 2.08 5.25
C GLU A 32 -6.21 3.58 5.50
N VAL A 33 -6.29 4.41 4.45
CA VAL A 33 -6.18 5.86 4.58
C VAL A 33 -7.30 6.42 5.46
N ALA A 34 -8.54 5.92 5.32
CA ALA A 34 -9.65 6.32 6.17
C ALA A 34 -9.42 5.94 7.65
N VAL A 35 -8.90 4.74 7.91
CA VAL A 35 -8.52 4.30 9.27
C VAL A 35 -7.37 5.15 9.81
N GLY A 36 -6.42 5.53 8.95
CA GLY A 36 -5.32 6.42 9.30
C GLY A 36 -5.78 7.80 9.77
N LEU A 37 -6.86 8.31 9.19
CA LEU A 37 -7.50 9.55 9.63
C LEU A 37 -8.28 9.40 10.94
N ALA A 38 -8.80 8.21 11.23
CA ALA A 38 -9.55 7.95 12.45
C ALA A 38 -8.70 8.08 13.72
N VAL A 39 -7.40 7.80 13.64
CA VAL A 39 -6.50 7.79 14.81
C VAL A 39 -6.19 9.16 15.39
N PRO A 40 -5.86 10.20 14.60
CA PRO A 40 -5.78 11.57 15.09
C PRO A 40 -7.11 12.03 15.71
N LEU A 41 -8.24 11.67 15.09
CA LEU A 41 -9.59 12.01 15.54
C LEU A 41 -9.94 11.36 16.89
N LEU A 42 -9.55 10.10 17.08
CA LEU A 42 -9.72 9.38 18.35
C LEU A 42 -8.81 9.94 19.44
N THR A 43 -7.57 10.30 19.08
CA THR A 43 -6.64 10.97 20.00
C THR A 43 -7.19 12.33 20.45
N MET A 44 -7.77 13.11 19.54
CA MET A 44 -8.44 14.37 19.88
C MET A 44 -9.59 14.15 20.87
N LYS A 45 -10.49 13.19 20.58
CA LYS A 45 -11.63 12.87 21.46
C LYS A 45 -11.18 12.41 22.85
N LEU A 46 -10.07 11.68 22.94
CA LEU A 46 -9.48 11.27 24.21
C LEU A 46 -9.01 12.49 25.02
N ILE A 47 -8.31 13.43 24.39
CA ILE A 47 -7.83 14.66 25.04
C ILE A 47 -9.03 15.48 25.54
N ASP A 48 -10.09 15.60 24.75
CA ASP A 48 -11.33 16.31 25.13
C ASP A 48 -12.04 15.66 26.34
N GLN A 49 -12.07 14.32 26.40
CA GLN A 49 -12.63 13.59 27.54
C GLN A 49 -11.80 13.76 28.81
N ILE A 50 -10.48 13.73 28.70
CA ILE A 50 -9.58 13.94 29.84
C ILE A 50 -9.77 15.36 30.42
N SER A 51 -9.95 16.36 29.55
CA SER A 51 -10.18 17.75 29.96
C SER A 51 -11.51 17.95 30.70
N SER A 52 -12.56 17.25 30.28
CA SER A 52 -13.93 17.43 30.82
C SER A 52 -14.28 16.56 32.03
N SER A 53 -13.77 15.32 32.10
CA SER A 53 -14.16 14.33 33.12
C SER A 53 -13.02 13.89 34.05
N GLY A 54 -11.83 14.46 33.85
CA GLY A 54 -10.60 14.06 34.55
C GLY A 54 -9.90 12.87 33.90
N PHE A 55 -8.70 12.54 34.38
CA PHE A 55 -7.90 11.45 33.82
C PHE A 55 -8.46 10.08 34.23
N SER A 56 -9.02 9.35 33.27
CA SER A 56 -9.48 7.97 33.46
C SER A 56 -8.76 7.01 32.52
N PHE A 57 -8.11 6.00 33.09
CA PHE A 57 -7.36 4.97 32.35
C PHE A 57 -8.28 4.15 31.41
N THR A 58 -9.56 4.08 31.73
CA THR A 58 -10.60 3.40 30.94
C THR A 58 -10.82 4.06 29.58
N SER A 59 -10.66 5.38 29.49
CA SER A 59 -10.83 6.12 28.23
C SER A 59 -9.64 5.97 27.27
N LEU A 60 -8.45 5.66 27.81
CA LEU A 60 -7.21 5.49 27.04
C LEU A 60 -7.14 4.12 26.33
N LEU A 61 -7.69 3.08 26.96
CA LEU A 61 -7.66 1.71 26.46
C LEU A 61 -8.18 1.54 25.00
N PRO A 62 -9.34 2.09 24.60
CA PRO A 62 -9.83 1.95 23.22
C PRO A 62 -8.91 2.64 22.20
N VAL A 63 -8.26 3.75 22.56
CA VAL A 63 -7.36 4.46 21.64
C VAL A 63 -6.10 3.64 21.37
N ILE A 64 -5.51 3.05 22.41
CA ILE A 64 -4.36 2.15 22.28
C ILE A 64 -4.74 0.94 21.42
N ALA A 65 -5.90 0.35 21.65
CA ALA A 65 -6.36 -0.80 20.86
C ALA A 65 -6.50 -0.46 19.38
N VAL A 66 -7.12 0.69 19.04
CA VAL A 66 -7.24 1.14 17.65
C VAL A 66 -5.88 1.44 17.02
N LEU A 67 -4.96 2.04 17.76
CA LEU A 67 -3.59 2.30 17.29
C LEU A 67 -2.85 1.01 16.92
N VAL A 68 -2.95 -0.02 17.77
CA VAL A 68 -2.32 -1.33 17.49
C VAL A 68 -2.95 -1.97 16.25
N VAL A 69 -4.28 -1.95 16.14
CA VAL A 69 -4.99 -2.48 14.97
C VAL A 69 -4.60 -1.71 13.69
N GLN A 70 -4.54 -0.39 13.75
CA GLN A 70 -4.10 0.44 12.62
C GLN A 70 -2.67 0.10 12.21
N ALA A 71 -1.75 -0.03 13.16
CA ALA A 71 -0.35 -0.34 12.87
C ALA A 71 -0.21 -1.70 12.17
N ILE A 72 -0.98 -2.71 12.60
CA ILE A 72 -1.01 -4.03 11.96
C ILE A 72 -1.57 -3.92 10.54
N LEU A 73 -2.70 -3.21 10.35
CA LEU A 73 -3.30 -3.00 9.03
C LEU A 73 -2.31 -2.33 8.08
N SER A 74 -1.62 -1.29 8.54
CA SER A 74 -0.64 -0.58 7.71
C SER A 74 0.56 -1.44 7.35
N ALA A 75 1.07 -2.25 8.29
CA ALA A 75 2.11 -3.22 8.01
C ALA A 75 1.70 -4.24 6.95
N VAL A 76 0.44 -4.71 6.99
CA VAL A 76 -0.11 -5.62 5.99
C VAL A 76 -0.22 -4.94 4.63
N THR A 77 -0.78 -3.73 4.53
CA THR A 77 -0.84 -3.01 3.25
C THR A 77 0.55 -2.80 2.67
N PHE A 78 1.50 -2.36 3.51
CA PHE A 78 2.87 -2.12 3.09
C PHE A 78 3.53 -3.39 2.55
N TYR A 79 3.36 -4.52 3.24
CA TYR A 79 3.87 -5.81 2.77
C TYR A 79 3.27 -6.21 1.42
N MET A 80 1.94 -6.08 1.26
CA MET A 80 1.28 -6.43 0.00
C MET A 80 1.71 -5.51 -1.15
N MET A 81 1.85 -4.20 -0.90
CA MET A 81 2.34 -3.24 -1.89
C MET A 81 3.75 -3.56 -2.35
N ARG A 82 4.64 -3.93 -1.41
CA ARG A 82 6.00 -4.36 -1.73
C ARG A 82 6.01 -5.61 -2.60
N ARG A 83 5.20 -6.61 -2.25
CA ARG A 83 5.10 -7.87 -3.01
C ARG A 83 4.62 -7.63 -4.45
N VAL A 84 3.66 -6.74 -4.64
CA VAL A 84 3.21 -6.34 -5.99
C VAL A 84 4.32 -5.62 -6.75
N GLY A 85 5.04 -4.71 -6.09
CA GLY A 85 6.19 -4.03 -6.68
C GLY A 85 7.30 -4.99 -7.12
N GLU A 86 7.66 -5.95 -6.28
CA GLU A 86 8.65 -6.99 -6.61
C GLU A 86 8.19 -7.88 -7.77
N GLY A 87 6.91 -8.24 -7.81
CA GLY A 87 6.32 -8.96 -8.94
C GLY A 87 6.43 -8.19 -10.26
N ALA A 88 6.19 -6.87 -10.23
CA ALA A 88 6.37 -6.00 -11.40
C ALA A 88 7.83 -6.02 -11.89
N VAL A 89 8.79 -5.88 -10.99
CA VAL A 89 10.23 -5.87 -11.31
C VAL A 89 10.69 -7.23 -11.85
N MET A 90 10.23 -8.34 -11.27
CA MET A 90 10.57 -9.68 -11.74
C MET A 90 10.08 -9.91 -13.17
N ASN A 91 8.83 -9.53 -13.46
CA ASN A 91 8.27 -9.66 -14.80
C ASN A 91 9.05 -8.84 -15.84
N LEU A 92 9.43 -7.61 -15.49
CA LEU A 92 10.26 -6.77 -16.34
C LEU A 92 11.63 -7.41 -16.60
N ARG A 93 12.26 -7.98 -15.56
CA ARG A 93 13.56 -8.66 -15.72
C ARG A 93 13.44 -9.85 -16.69
N THR A 94 12.40 -10.66 -16.56
CA THR A 94 12.19 -11.82 -17.43
C THR A 94 11.94 -11.41 -18.88
N GLU A 95 11.06 -10.42 -19.11
CA GLU A 95 10.75 -9.97 -20.47
C GLU A 95 11.98 -9.39 -21.19
N VAL A 96 12.79 -8.59 -20.47
CA VAL A 96 14.03 -8.02 -21.02
C VAL A 96 15.04 -9.13 -21.34
N TRP A 97 15.19 -10.11 -20.45
CA TRP A 97 16.13 -11.22 -20.64
C TRP A 97 15.74 -12.13 -21.80
N GLU A 98 14.44 -12.45 -21.93
CA GLU A 98 13.94 -13.22 -23.09
C GLU A 98 14.14 -12.48 -24.41
N HIS A 99 13.91 -11.16 -24.43
CA HIS A 99 14.17 -10.36 -25.63
C HIS A 99 15.65 -10.38 -26.00
N MET A 100 16.55 -10.23 -25.02
CA MET A 100 18.00 -10.29 -25.27
C MET A 100 18.45 -11.66 -25.80
N LEU A 101 17.88 -12.76 -25.30
CA LEU A 101 18.24 -14.11 -25.76
C LEU A 101 17.72 -14.44 -27.16
N HIS A 102 16.60 -13.83 -27.58
CA HIS A 102 16.05 -14.01 -28.94
C HIS A 102 16.68 -13.08 -29.99
N LEU A 103 17.47 -12.10 -29.59
CA LEU A 103 18.31 -11.39 -30.53
C LEU A 103 19.39 -12.35 -31.04
N ARG A 104 19.23 -12.80 -32.29
CA ARG A 104 20.28 -13.56 -33.00
C ARG A 104 21.58 -12.75 -32.95
N CYS A 105 22.60 -13.32 -32.33
CA CYS A 105 23.96 -12.83 -32.51
C CYS A 105 24.32 -12.89 -34.00
N PRO A 106 24.97 -11.84 -34.54
CA PRO A 106 25.54 -11.88 -35.89
C PRO A 106 26.58 -13.01 -36.02
#